data_AF-A0A1H1LIW2-F1
#
_entry.id   AF-A0A1H1LIW2-F1
#
_cell.length_a   1.000
_cell.length_b   1.000
_cell.length_c   1.000
_cell.angle_alpha   90.00
_cell.angle_beta   90.00
_cell.angle_gamma   90.00
#
_symmetry.space_group_name_H-M   'P 1'
#
loop_
_entity.id
_entity.type
_entity.pdbx_description
1 polymer ?
#
loop_
_entity_poly.entity_id
_entity_poly.type
_entity_poly.pdbx_seq_one_letter_code
_entity_poly.pdbx_strand_id
1 'polypeptide(L)'
;MRVDILSFLATYAIPLFAIGSALCGAFVGGLIGRSNDKQKRIAELKREVLLESLDNAYEFEDAMRDFTTNASLGGSDPEADAAGAAALERALELNKEMRRLRGRVAVVGSQAIVDSFGAFQTATDTFMDECARQINTDGIFRGEEAQKFHKEYAQALDKYVNRTRRELGIRRSVNAKNERRTDAVQVEALSQAQ
;
A
#
# COMPACT_ATOMS: atom_id res chain seq x y z
N MET A 1 -75.70 -7.78 19.99
CA MET A 1 -74.35 -7.34 20.37
C MET A 1 -73.54 -7.09 19.11
N ARG A 2 -73.50 -5.85 18.62
CA ARG A 2 -72.53 -5.45 17.57
C ARG A 2 -71.32 -4.93 18.33
N VAL A 3 -70.27 -5.74 18.42
CA VAL A 3 -68.98 -5.28 18.90
C VAL A 3 -68.40 -4.44 17.76
N ASP A 4 -68.21 -3.14 18.01
CA ASP A 4 -67.69 -2.20 17.03
C ASP A 4 -66.27 -2.61 16.60
N ILE A 5 -66.19 -3.20 15.40
CA ILE A 5 -64.95 -3.63 14.73
C ILE A 5 -63.95 -2.47 14.63
N LEU A 6 -64.46 -1.23 14.54
CA LEU A 6 -63.67 0.00 14.55
C LEU A 6 -62.91 0.22 15.88
N SER A 7 -63.48 -0.17 17.02
CA SER A 7 -62.82 -0.03 18.32
C SER A 7 -61.70 -1.06 18.48
N PHE A 8 -61.86 -2.27 17.93
CA PHE A 8 -60.82 -3.30 17.98
C PHE A 8 -59.60 -2.95 17.10
N LEU A 9 -59.85 -2.37 15.91
CA LEU A 9 -58.80 -1.88 15.01
C LEU A 9 -58.02 -0.70 15.61
N ALA A 10 -58.71 0.26 16.24
CA ALA A 10 -58.06 1.41 16.86
C ALA A 10 -57.26 1.04 18.12
N THR A 11 -57.77 0.12 18.94
CA THR A 11 -57.12 -0.27 20.21
C THR A 11 -55.93 -1.21 20.01
N TYR A 12 -55.95 -2.10 19.01
CA TYR A 12 -54.90 -3.13 18.88
C TYR A 12 -54.02 -2.98 17.63
N ALA A 13 -54.53 -2.49 16.49
CA ALA A 13 -53.73 -2.43 15.26
C ALA A 13 -52.72 -1.28 15.25
N ILE A 14 -53.10 -0.10 15.76
CA ILE A 14 -52.24 1.10 15.77
C ILE A 14 -51.00 0.91 16.67
N PRO A 15 -51.11 0.37 17.91
CA PRO A 15 -49.94 0.13 18.75
C PRO A 15 -49.01 -0.97 18.21
N LEU A 16 -49.57 -2.03 17.59
CA LEU A 16 -48.77 -3.11 17.00
C LEU A 16 -47.94 -2.62 15.81
N PHE A 17 -48.47 -1.72 14.99
CA PHE A 17 -47.71 -1.08 13.91
C PHE A 17 -46.61 -0.15 14.45
N ALA A 18 -46.87 0.61 15.52
CA ALA A 18 -45.88 1.47 16.15
C ALA A 18 -44.71 0.68 16.76
N ILE A 19 -44.98 -0.47 17.39
CA ILE A 19 -43.94 -1.34 17.94
C ILE A 19 -43.14 -2.02 16.81
N GLY A 20 -43.81 -2.50 15.75
CA GLY A 20 -43.15 -3.13 14.61
C GLY A 20 -42.22 -2.18 13.84
N SER A 21 -42.62 -0.91 13.68
CA SER A 21 -41.80 0.12 13.04
C SER A 21 -40.62 0.57 13.91
N ALA A 22 -40.79 0.67 15.23
CA ALA A 22 -39.69 0.96 16.16
C ALA A 22 -38.63 -0.16 16.18
N LEU A 23 -39.05 -1.43 16.16
CA LEU A 23 -38.15 -2.57 16.09
C LEU A 23 -37.40 -2.64 14.74
N CYS A 24 -38.07 -2.37 13.62
CA CYS A 24 -37.40 -2.24 12.32
C CYS A 24 -36.39 -1.08 12.29
N GLY A 25 -36.75 0.08 12.84
CA GLY A 25 -35.85 1.24 12.93
C GLY A 25 -34.60 0.96 13.77
N ALA A 26 -34.74 0.27 14.90
CA ALA A 26 -33.61 -0.12 15.75
C ALA A 26 -32.71 -1.17 15.08
N PHE A 27 -33.29 -2.11 14.33
CA PHE A 27 -32.52 -3.16 13.64
C PHE A 27 -31.76 -2.60 12.43
N VAL A 28 -32.40 -1.75 11.64
CA VAL A 28 -31.78 -1.06 10.50
C VAL A 28 -30.74 -0.05 10.99
N GLY A 29 -31.04 0.73 12.03
CA GLY A 29 -30.08 1.65 12.66
C GLY A 29 -28.87 0.92 13.25
N GLY A 30 -29.07 -0.24 13.89
CA GLY A 30 -27.98 -1.09 14.40
C GLY A 30 -27.13 -1.75 13.31
N LEU A 31 -27.74 -2.14 12.18
CA LEU A 31 -27.03 -2.65 11.01
C LEU A 31 -26.22 -1.56 10.31
N ILE A 32 -26.81 -0.37 10.13
CA ILE A 32 -26.14 0.79 9.53
C ILE A 32 -24.98 1.24 10.42
N GLY A 33 -25.19 1.37 11.74
CA GLY A 33 -24.14 1.73 12.70
C GLY A 33 -22.97 0.73 12.71
N ARG A 34 -23.25 -0.58 12.73
CA ARG A 34 -22.23 -1.63 12.59
C ARG A 34 -21.52 -1.59 11.23
N SER A 35 -22.23 -1.23 10.15
CA SER A 35 -21.61 -1.10 8.83
C SER A 35 -20.67 0.09 8.77
N ASN A 36 -21.00 1.20 9.44
CA ASN A 36 -20.21 2.42 9.47
C ASN A 36 -18.90 2.20 10.26
N ASP A 37 -18.97 1.52 11.41
CA ASP A 37 -17.77 1.16 12.19
C ASP A 37 -16.86 0.19 11.44
N LYS A 38 -17.42 -0.78 10.71
CA LYS A 38 -16.65 -1.69 9.86
C LYS A 38 -15.98 -0.95 8.71
N GLN A 39 -16.69 -0.04 8.04
CA GLN A 39 -16.12 0.76 6.97
C GLN A 39 -15.00 1.67 7.47
N LYS A 40 -15.16 2.27 8.66
CA LYS A 40 -14.12 3.08 9.30
C LYS A 40 -12.86 2.25 9.58
N ARG A 41 -13.01 1.07 10.19
CA ARG A 41 -11.88 0.15 10.44
C ARG A 41 -11.20 -0.32 9.15
N ILE A 42 -11.96 -0.57 8.09
CA ILE A 42 -11.38 -0.93 6.78
C ILE A 42 -10.61 0.25 6.18
N ALA A 43 -11.12 1.47 6.32
CA ALA A 43 -10.43 2.68 5.85
C ALA A 43 -9.14 2.95 6.64
N GLU A 44 -9.15 2.74 7.96
CA GLU A 44 -7.96 2.83 8.82
C GLU A 44 -6.93 1.76 8.44
N LEU A 45 -7.35 0.50 8.31
CA LEU A 45 -6.48 -0.60 7.88
C LEU A 45 -5.89 -0.36 6.49
N LYS A 46 -6.71 0.14 5.56
CA LYS A 46 -6.25 0.53 4.22
C LYS A 46 -5.15 1.56 4.31
N ARG A 47 -5.36 2.62 5.10
CA ARG A 47 -4.38 3.69 5.27
C ARG A 47 -3.06 3.15 5.85
N GLU A 48 -3.14 2.34 6.90
CA GLU A 48 -1.98 1.73 7.56
C GLU A 48 -1.16 0.87 6.59
N VAL A 49 -1.82 -0.07 5.91
CA VAL A 49 -1.17 -0.97 4.95
C VAL A 49 -0.53 -0.19 3.79
N LEU A 50 -1.22 0.82 3.26
CA LEU A 50 -0.70 1.61 2.14
C LEU A 50 0.48 2.48 2.56
N LEU A 51 0.47 3.04 3.77
CA LEU A 51 1.60 3.81 4.31
C LEU A 51 2.82 2.90 4.57
N GLU A 52 2.62 1.76 5.24
CA GLU A 52 3.68 0.76 5.46
C GLU A 52 4.29 0.30 4.13
N SER A 53 3.45 0.09 3.11
CA SER A 53 3.91 -0.28 1.77
C SER A 53 4.63 0.83 1.01
N LEU A 54 4.40 2.09 1.35
CA LEU A 54 5.17 3.22 0.81
C LEU A 54 6.51 3.32 1.52
N ASP A 55 6.53 3.22 2.84
CA ASP A 55 7.77 3.28 3.63
C ASP A 55 8.75 2.18 3.21
N ASN A 56 8.27 0.96 3.05
CA ASN A 56 9.08 -0.16 2.56
C ASN A 56 9.56 0.03 1.11
N ALA A 57 8.75 0.67 0.25
CA ALA A 57 9.16 0.96 -1.12
C ALA A 57 10.26 2.05 -1.19
N TYR A 58 10.16 3.08 -0.36
CA TYR A 58 11.19 4.10 -0.23
C TYR A 58 12.48 3.51 0.34
N GLU A 59 12.39 2.65 1.35
CA GLU A 59 13.57 2.02 1.93
C GLU A 59 14.23 1.03 0.97
N PHE A 60 13.43 0.32 0.18
CA PHE A 60 13.95 -0.55 -0.86
C PHE A 60 14.73 0.26 -1.90
N GLU A 61 14.22 1.41 -2.31
CA GLU A 61 14.92 2.32 -3.24
C GLU A 61 16.22 2.86 -2.65
N ASP A 62 16.21 3.28 -1.38
CA ASP A 62 17.40 3.75 -0.68
C ASP A 62 18.48 2.64 -0.69
N ALA A 63 18.11 1.40 -0.33
CA ALA A 63 19.01 0.26 -0.32
C ALA A 63 19.53 -0.10 -1.72
N MET A 64 18.69 -0.06 -2.75
CA MET A 64 19.11 -0.33 -4.13
C MET A 64 20.02 0.76 -4.69
N ARG A 65 19.79 2.01 -4.29
CA ARG A 65 20.66 3.13 -4.64
C ARG A 65 22.02 3.01 -3.97
N ASP A 66 22.05 2.65 -2.69
CA ASP A 66 23.30 2.42 -1.96
C ASP A 66 24.06 1.24 -2.55
N PHE A 67 23.36 0.15 -2.91
CA PHE A 67 23.95 -0.97 -3.63
C PHE A 67 24.56 -0.49 -4.94
N THR A 68 23.79 0.13 -5.84
CA THR A 68 24.29 0.55 -7.16
C THR A 68 25.42 1.59 -7.09
N THR A 69 25.45 2.43 -6.07
CA THR A 69 26.52 3.42 -5.85
C THR A 69 27.82 2.75 -5.41
N ASN A 70 27.75 1.74 -4.55
CA ASN A 70 28.91 1.02 -4.03
C ASN A 70 29.28 -0.22 -4.87
N ALA A 71 28.39 -0.67 -5.75
CA ALA A 71 28.54 -1.86 -6.58
C ALA A 71 29.49 -1.67 -7.78
N SER A 72 30.18 -0.54 -7.91
CA SER A 72 31.37 -0.45 -8.79
C SER A 72 32.51 -1.29 -8.21
N LEU A 73 32.28 -2.61 -8.12
CA LEU A 73 33.14 -3.64 -7.56
C LEU A 73 34.24 -3.94 -8.57
N GLY A 74 35.24 -3.07 -8.61
CA GLY A 74 36.48 -3.26 -9.33
C GLY A 74 37.63 -3.64 -8.39
N GLY A 75 37.36 -4.39 -7.31
CA GLY A 75 38.37 -5.03 -6.46
C GLY A 75 39.41 -4.14 -5.76
N SER A 76 39.23 -2.81 -5.77
CA SER A 76 40.20 -1.86 -5.23
C SER A 76 39.85 -1.31 -3.84
N ASP A 77 38.60 -1.42 -3.39
CA ASP A 77 38.14 -0.91 -2.10
C ASP A 77 37.27 -1.94 -1.34
N PRO A 78 37.85 -2.66 -0.35
CA PRO A 78 37.12 -3.68 0.41
C PRO A 78 36.00 -3.10 1.30
N GLU A 79 36.06 -1.81 1.67
CA GLU A 79 34.99 -1.17 2.45
C GLU A 79 33.77 -0.89 1.58
N ALA A 80 33.99 -0.42 0.33
CA ALA A 80 32.92 -0.24 -0.65
C ALA A 80 32.26 -1.58 -1.02
N ASP A 81 33.05 -2.63 -1.17
CA ASP A 81 32.55 -3.97 -1.45
C ASP A 81 31.64 -4.50 -0.32
N ALA A 82 32.07 -4.32 0.94
CA ALA A 82 31.27 -4.70 2.11
C ALA A 82 29.99 -3.86 2.26
N ALA A 83 30.06 -2.55 2.00
CA ALA A 83 28.89 -1.67 2.01
C ALA A 83 27.88 -2.04 0.91
N GLY A 84 28.36 -2.35 -0.29
CA GLY A 84 27.53 -2.85 -1.39
C GLY A 84 26.83 -4.16 -1.04
N ALA A 85 27.56 -5.11 -0.45
CA ALA A 85 26.98 -6.39 -0.02
C ALA A 85 25.90 -6.21 1.07
N ALA A 86 26.14 -5.35 2.06
CA ALA A 86 25.16 -5.04 3.10
C ALA A 86 23.91 -4.35 2.55
N ALA A 87 24.07 -3.41 1.61
CA ALA A 87 22.95 -2.75 0.93
C ALA A 87 22.12 -3.74 0.10
N LEU A 88 22.77 -4.67 -0.59
CA LEU A 88 22.09 -5.74 -1.34
C LEU A 88 21.32 -6.68 -0.40
N GLU A 89 21.90 -7.07 0.72
CA GLU A 89 21.23 -7.90 1.72
C GLU A 89 19.97 -7.19 2.27
N ARG A 90 20.09 -5.89 2.59
CA ARG A 90 18.95 -5.09 3.04
C ARG A 90 17.86 -4.99 1.97
N ALA A 91 18.24 -4.78 0.71
CA ALA A 91 17.29 -4.76 -0.40
C ALA A 91 16.57 -6.12 -0.57
N LEU A 92 17.28 -7.24 -0.43
CA LEU A 92 16.69 -8.58 -0.50
C LEU A 92 15.69 -8.84 0.64
N GLU A 93 15.99 -8.36 1.84
CA GLU A 93 15.08 -8.42 2.98
C GLU A 93 13.81 -7.60 2.73
N LEU A 94 13.96 -6.35 2.30
CA LEU A 94 12.85 -5.46 1.96
C LEU A 94 12.01 -6.00 0.79
N ASN A 95 12.62 -6.65 -0.21
CA ASN A 95 11.87 -7.31 -1.28
C ASN A 95 10.97 -8.43 -0.73
N LYS A 96 11.46 -9.23 0.24
CA LYS A 96 10.62 -10.25 0.91
C LYS A 96 9.45 -9.60 1.67
N GLU A 97 9.70 -8.49 2.35
CA GLU A 97 8.63 -7.74 3.04
C GLU A 97 7.61 -7.15 2.06
N MET A 98 8.05 -6.55 0.97
CA MET A 98 7.19 -6.04 -0.10
C MET A 98 6.35 -7.17 -0.72
N ARG A 99 6.91 -8.37 -0.90
CA ARG A 99 6.16 -9.55 -1.34
C ARG A 99 5.08 -9.98 -0.34
N ARG A 100 5.34 -9.88 0.97
CA ARG A 100 4.31 -10.12 2.01
C ARG A 100 3.23 -9.04 1.98
N LEU A 101 3.63 -7.78 1.83
CA LEU A 101 2.71 -6.64 1.76
C LEU A 101 1.79 -6.69 0.55
N ARG A 102 2.23 -7.25 -0.58
CA ARG A 102 1.38 -7.45 -1.77
C ARG A 102 0.06 -8.13 -1.43
N GLY A 103 0.08 -9.16 -0.57
CA GLY A 103 -1.13 -9.85 -0.15
C GLY A 103 -2.09 -8.93 0.63
N ARG A 104 -1.55 -8.07 1.50
CA ARG A 104 -2.32 -7.09 2.27
C ARG A 104 -2.85 -5.97 1.38
N VAL A 105 -2.02 -5.44 0.49
CA VAL A 105 -2.39 -4.42 -0.50
C VAL A 105 -3.47 -4.94 -1.45
N ALA A 106 -3.44 -6.22 -1.84
CA ALA A 106 -4.49 -6.82 -2.66
C ALA A 106 -5.86 -6.88 -1.96
N VAL A 107 -5.89 -6.89 -0.62
CA VAL A 107 -7.13 -6.91 0.16
C VAL A 107 -7.73 -5.51 0.31
N VAL A 108 -6.89 -4.48 0.48
CA VAL A 108 -7.33 -3.12 0.87
C VAL A 108 -7.16 -2.04 -0.20
N GLY A 109 -6.27 -2.26 -1.16
CA GLY A 109 -5.95 -1.33 -2.24
C GLY A 109 -6.88 -1.45 -3.43
N SER A 110 -7.00 -0.38 -4.21
CA SER A 110 -7.68 -0.44 -5.50
C SER A 110 -6.93 -1.35 -6.49
N GLN A 111 -7.66 -1.86 -7.50
CA GLN A 111 -7.05 -2.64 -8.58
C GLN A 111 -5.86 -1.91 -9.24
N ALA A 112 -5.95 -0.59 -9.38
CA ALA A 112 -4.87 0.21 -9.97
C ALA A 112 -3.58 0.20 -9.13
N ILE A 113 -3.69 0.16 -7.79
CA ILE A 113 -2.53 -0.02 -6.91
C ILE A 113 -1.97 -1.42 -7.08
N VAL A 114 -2.83 -2.44 -7.01
CA VAL A 114 -2.42 -3.85 -7.12
C VAL A 114 -1.66 -4.10 -8.41
N ASP A 115 -2.15 -3.56 -9.53
CA ASP A 115 -1.50 -3.66 -10.85
C ASP A 115 -0.15 -2.93 -10.86
N SER A 116 -0.08 -1.72 -10.28
CA SER A 116 1.20 -0.98 -10.20
C SER A 116 2.21 -1.64 -9.25
N PHE A 117 1.75 -2.27 -8.16
CA PHE A 117 2.59 -3.04 -7.25
C PHE A 117 3.16 -4.26 -7.96
N GLY A 118 2.32 -4.99 -8.72
CA GLY A 118 2.75 -6.14 -9.50
C GLY A 118 3.78 -5.77 -10.58
N ALA A 119 3.57 -4.64 -11.27
CA ALA A 119 4.54 -4.12 -12.23
C ALA A 119 5.87 -3.73 -11.57
N PHE A 120 5.81 -3.07 -10.40
CA PHE A 120 6.98 -2.76 -9.58
C PHE A 120 7.75 -4.02 -9.20
N GLN A 121 7.09 -5.05 -8.65
CA GLN A 121 7.75 -6.32 -8.30
C GLN A 121 8.40 -7.00 -9.49
N THR A 122 7.72 -7.02 -10.65
CA THR A 122 8.25 -7.64 -11.86
C THR A 122 9.53 -6.93 -12.33
N ALA A 123 9.53 -5.60 -12.29
CA ALA A 123 10.71 -4.81 -12.65
C ALA A 123 11.84 -4.98 -11.64
N THR A 124 11.53 -5.04 -10.34
CA THR A 124 12.50 -5.35 -9.28
C THR A 124 13.14 -6.72 -9.48
N ASP A 125 12.36 -7.76 -9.72
CA ASP A 125 12.86 -9.11 -9.92
C ASP A 125 13.78 -9.17 -11.15
N THR A 126 13.37 -8.54 -12.25
CA THR A 126 14.19 -8.46 -13.48
C THR A 126 15.51 -7.73 -13.23
N PHE A 127 15.48 -6.63 -12.48
CA PHE A 127 16.68 -5.88 -12.15
C PHE A 127 17.63 -6.67 -11.24
N MET A 128 17.11 -7.35 -10.23
CA MET A 128 17.90 -8.15 -9.30
C MET A 128 18.51 -9.39 -9.97
N ASP A 129 17.77 -10.03 -10.87
CA ASP A 129 18.29 -11.16 -11.66
C ASP A 129 19.45 -10.71 -12.56
N GLU A 130 19.35 -9.51 -13.15
CA GLU A 130 20.44 -8.93 -13.93
C GLU A 130 21.65 -8.59 -13.06
N CYS A 131 21.44 -7.99 -11.88
CA CYS A 131 22.52 -7.76 -10.90
C CYS A 131 23.24 -9.07 -10.54
N ALA A 132 22.47 -10.13 -10.25
CA ALA A 132 23.01 -11.45 -9.93
C ALA A 132 23.76 -12.07 -11.11
N ARG A 133 23.23 -11.95 -12.33
CA ARG A 133 23.90 -12.42 -13.56
C ARG A 133 25.26 -11.76 -13.73
N GLN A 134 25.34 -10.44 -13.59
CA GLN A 134 26.59 -9.69 -13.75
C GLN A 134 27.63 -10.06 -12.70
N ILE A 135 27.22 -10.14 -11.42
CA ILE A 135 28.09 -10.57 -10.33
C ILE A 135 28.63 -11.98 -10.58
N ASN A 136 27.77 -12.93 -10.97
CA ASN A 136 28.17 -14.33 -11.17
C ASN A 136 29.01 -14.56 -12.44
N THR A 137 28.85 -13.73 -13.48
CA THR A 137 29.55 -13.92 -14.76
C THR A 137 30.90 -13.22 -14.77
N ASP A 138 30.94 -11.97 -14.31
CA ASP A 138 32.11 -11.10 -14.48
C ASP A 138 32.79 -10.74 -13.14
N GLY A 139 32.19 -11.11 -12.00
CA GLY A 139 32.65 -10.67 -10.67
C GLY A 139 32.50 -9.16 -10.42
N ILE A 140 31.93 -8.43 -11.38
CA ILE A 140 31.86 -6.97 -11.44
C ILE A 140 30.47 -6.59 -11.94
N PHE A 141 29.77 -5.72 -11.22
CA PHE A 141 28.54 -5.10 -11.70
C PHE A 141 28.90 -3.95 -12.66
N ARG A 142 28.64 -4.15 -13.95
CA ARG A 142 28.96 -3.19 -15.02
C ARG A 142 27.69 -2.43 -15.37
N GLY A 143 27.61 -1.22 -14.83
CA GLY A 143 26.39 -0.42 -14.77
C GLY A 143 25.68 -0.09 -16.09
N GLU A 144 26.27 -0.24 -17.29
CA GLU A 144 25.58 0.14 -18.55
C GLU A 144 24.37 -0.75 -18.90
N GLU A 145 24.50 -2.08 -18.85
CA GLU A 145 23.36 -2.97 -19.09
C GLU A 145 22.37 -2.92 -17.92
N ALA A 146 22.89 -2.86 -16.69
CA ALA A 146 22.06 -2.79 -15.48
C ALA A 146 21.30 -1.46 -15.36
N GLN A 147 21.81 -0.37 -15.94
CA GLN A 147 21.14 0.94 -15.97
C GLN A 147 19.82 0.90 -16.73
N LYS A 148 19.70 0.06 -17.76
CA LYS A 148 18.44 -0.12 -18.49
C LYS A 148 17.36 -0.70 -17.59
N PHE A 149 17.68 -1.77 -16.87
CA PHE A 149 16.78 -2.42 -15.93
C PHE A 149 16.49 -1.53 -14.73
N HIS A 150 17.49 -0.81 -14.22
CA HIS A 150 17.30 0.21 -13.18
C HIS A 150 16.33 1.31 -13.62
N LYS A 151 16.36 1.75 -14.87
CA LYS A 151 15.40 2.74 -15.40
C LYS A 151 13.98 2.21 -15.44
N GLU A 152 13.78 0.97 -15.89
CA GLU A 152 12.46 0.32 -15.92
C GLU A 152 11.91 0.11 -14.50
N TYR A 153 12.77 -0.34 -13.59
CA TYR A 153 12.51 -0.44 -12.16
C TYR A 153 12.10 0.91 -11.54
N ALA A 154 12.89 1.97 -11.73
CA ALA A 154 12.62 3.29 -11.18
C ALA A 154 11.30 3.88 -11.71
N GLN A 155 10.97 3.64 -12.99
CA GLN A 155 9.68 4.05 -13.56
C GLN A 155 8.51 3.29 -12.93
N ALA A 156 8.67 1.99 -12.68
CA ALA A 156 7.64 1.17 -12.05
C ALA A 156 7.43 1.58 -10.58
N LEU A 157 8.52 1.87 -9.85
CA LEU A 157 8.48 2.41 -8.50
C LEU A 157 7.77 3.76 -8.44
N ASP A 158 8.16 4.72 -9.29
CA ASP A 158 7.52 6.04 -9.37
C ASP A 158 6.02 5.92 -9.64
N LYS A 159 5.62 5.01 -10.54
CA LYS A 159 4.21 4.76 -10.84
C LYS A 159 3.47 4.21 -9.62
N TYR A 160 4.04 3.22 -8.94
CA TYR A 160 3.46 2.62 -7.74
C TYR A 160 3.31 3.66 -6.62
N VAL A 161 4.38 4.36 -6.26
CA VAL A 161 4.40 5.38 -5.22
C VAL A 161 3.33 6.46 -5.49
N ASN A 162 3.30 7.00 -6.70
CA ASN A 162 2.35 8.06 -7.04
C ASN A 162 0.89 7.57 -7.10
N ARG A 163 0.66 6.30 -7.43
CA ARG A 163 -0.68 5.71 -7.35
C ARG A 163 -1.13 5.56 -5.90
N THR A 164 -0.28 5.01 -5.05
CA THR A 164 -0.58 4.82 -3.63
C THR A 164 -0.79 6.16 -2.91
N ARG A 165 0.05 7.16 -3.18
CA ARG A 165 -0.12 8.54 -2.68
C ARG A 165 -1.46 9.15 -3.07
N ARG A 166 -1.87 9.04 -4.34
CA ARG A 166 -3.17 9.55 -4.81
C ARG A 166 -4.34 8.88 -4.11
N GLU A 167 -4.23 7.57 -3.85
CA GLU A 167 -5.27 6.83 -3.12
C GLU A 167 -5.36 7.21 -1.64
N LEU A 168 -4.24 7.63 -1.05
CA LEU A 168 -4.17 8.23 0.27
C LEU A 168 -4.59 9.72 0.30
N GLY A 169 -4.99 10.29 -0.85
CA GLY A 169 -5.42 11.69 -0.97
C GLY A 169 -4.29 12.69 -1.19
N ILE A 170 -3.04 12.24 -1.28
CA ILE A 170 -1.87 13.10 -1.56
C ILE A 170 -1.81 13.38 -3.06
N ARG A 171 -2.06 14.64 -3.45
CA ARG A 171 -2.16 15.05 -4.87
C ARG A 171 -0.81 15.31 -5.53
N ARG A 172 0.23 15.62 -4.75
CA ARG A 172 1.57 15.91 -5.27
C ARG A 172 2.22 14.63 -5.78
N SER A 173 2.62 14.66 -7.05
CA SER A 173 3.46 13.62 -7.65
C SER A 173 4.90 13.84 -7.22
N VAL A 174 5.60 12.74 -6.97
CA VAL A 174 6.98 12.74 -6.51
C VAL A 174 7.82 11.80 -7.36
N ASN A 175 9.12 12.03 -7.39
CA ASN A 175 10.06 11.01 -7.83
C ASN A 175 10.57 10.30 -6.57
N ALA A 176 10.43 8.99 -6.50
CA ALA A 176 10.73 8.21 -5.31
C ALA A 176 12.19 8.41 -4.84
N LYS A 177 13.12 8.63 -5.78
CA LYS A 177 14.54 8.86 -5.46
C LYS A 177 14.86 10.22 -4.82
N ASN A 178 13.92 11.17 -4.84
CA ASN A 178 14.17 12.58 -4.52
C ASN A 178 13.38 13.10 -3.31
N GLU A 179 12.40 12.38 -2.79
CA GLU A 179 11.48 12.92 -1.77
C GLU A 179 11.61 12.17 -0.45
N ARG A 180 11.86 12.92 0.64
CA ARG A 180 11.95 12.35 2.00
C ARG A 180 10.57 11.95 2.51
N ARG A 181 10.51 10.77 3.14
CA ARG A 181 9.35 10.12 3.76
C ARG A 181 8.55 11.12 4.63
N THR A 182 7.54 11.75 4.03
CA THR A 182 6.64 12.70 4.73
C THR A 182 5.17 12.34 4.49
N ASP A 183 4.91 11.19 3.91
CA ASP A 183 3.57 10.81 3.46
C ASP A 183 2.66 10.58 4.65
N ALA A 184 3.13 9.89 5.70
CA ALA A 184 2.37 9.73 6.95
C ALA A 184 1.89 11.08 7.51
N VAL A 185 2.79 12.07 7.58
CA VAL A 185 2.49 13.43 8.06
C VAL A 185 1.46 14.13 7.15
N GLN A 186 1.60 13.99 5.83
CA GLN A 186 0.67 14.58 4.87
C GLN A 186 -0.72 13.95 4.97
N VAL A 187 -0.83 12.63 5.14
CA VAL A 187 -2.12 11.98 5.33
C VAL A 187 -2.73 12.40 6.68
N GLU A 188 -1.93 12.55 7.75
CA GLU A 188 -2.41 13.02 9.05
C GLU A 188 -3.01 14.42 8.98
N ALA A 189 -2.30 15.35 8.35
CA ALA A 189 -2.79 16.70 8.10
C ALA A 189 -4.09 16.71 7.28
N LEU A 190 -4.20 15.86 6.25
CA LEU A 190 -5.42 15.74 5.45
C LEU A 190 -6.60 15.19 6.26
N SER A 191 -6.36 14.24 7.17
CA SER A 191 -7.42 13.69 8.03
C SER A 191 -7.90 14.63 9.13
N GLN A 192 -7.09 15.64 9.51
CA GLN A 192 -7.48 16.67 10.48
C GLN A 192 -8.23 17.85 9.83
N ALA A 193 -8.15 17.99 8.51
CA ALA A 193 -8.80 19.06 7.75
C ALA A 193 -10.21 18.71 7.24
N GLN A 194 -10.69 17.49 7.53
CA GLN A 194 -12.02 16.97 7.16
C GLN A 194 -12.93 16.89 8.39
#